data_AF-A0A7Z9BP16-F1
#
_entry.id   AF-A0A7Z9BP16-F1
#
_cell.length_a   1.000
_cell.length_b   1.000
_cell.length_c   1.000
_cell.angle_alpha   90.00
_cell.angle_beta   90.00
_cell.angle_gamma   90.00
#
_symmetry.space_group_name_H-M   'P 1'
#
loop_
_entity.id
_entity.type
_entity.pdbx_description
1 polymer ?
#
loop_
_entity_poly.entity_id
_entity_poly.type
_entity_poly.pdbx_seq_one_letter_code
_entity_poly.pdbx_strand_id
1 'polypeptide(L)'
;MKSQQVITFFSEIVTQKPELFSAEVLNDLTRLERVLDNSETESESERIESISEAIIEFCDVNPKINSQLTEMASEPKLNENQNLEENQVEVLTNSVKRVLDSHFLNHSNV
;
A
#
# COMPACT_ATOMS: atom_id res chain seq x y z
N MET A 1 0.20 -4.98 14.46
CA MET A 1 0.13 -5.81 13.24
C MET A 1 1.54 -6.07 12.77
N LYS A 2 1.88 -7.21 12.15
CA LYS A 2 3.25 -7.44 11.65
C LYS A 2 3.50 -6.64 10.36
N SER A 3 4.73 -6.21 10.11
CA SER A 3 5.15 -5.40 8.96
C SER A 3 4.71 -5.99 7.62
N GLN A 4 4.90 -7.30 7.42
CA GLN A 4 4.44 -7.99 6.21
C GLN A 4 2.90 -8.02 6.05
N GLN A 5 2.15 -8.10 7.15
CA GLN A 5 0.69 -8.06 7.10
C GLN A 5 0.20 -6.66 6.71
N VAL A 6 0.87 -5.61 7.18
CA VAL A 6 0.61 -4.22 6.77
C VAL A 6 0.76 -4.09 5.26
N ILE A 7 1.88 -4.56 4.71
CA ILE A 7 2.15 -4.54 3.27
C ILE A 7 1.09 -5.31 2.49
N THR A 8 0.73 -6.51 2.96
CA THR A 8 -0.25 -7.38 2.29
C THR A 8 -1.63 -6.75 2.25
N PHE A 9 -2.17 -6.35 3.42
CA PHE A 9 -3.50 -5.74 3.48
C PHE A 9 -3.56 -4.42 2.73
N PHE A 10 -2.51 -3.60 2.82
CA PHE A 10 -2.48 -2.36 2.07
C PHE A 10 -2.44 -2.60 0.56
N SER A 11 -1.66 -3.57 0.09
CA SER A 11 -1.64 -3.98 -1.31
C SER A 11 -3.03 -4.44 -1.80
N GLU A 12 -3.75 -5.21 -1.00
CA GLU A 12 -5.14 -5.59 -1.28
C GLU A 12 -6.07 -4.38 -1.36
N ILE A 13 -5.94 -3.40 -0.46
CA ILE A 13 -6.73 -2.16 -0.50
C ILE A 13 -6.47 -1.37 -1.78
N VAL A 14 -5.19 -1.14 -2.12
CA VAL A 14 -4.78 -0.44 -3.35
C VAL A 14 -5.35 -1.14 -4.58
N THR A 15 -5.34 -2.48 -4.58
CA THR A 15 -5.76 -3.28 -5.73
C THR A 15 -7.28 -3.36 -5.87
N GLN A 16 -7.99 -3.59 -4.77
CA GLN A 16 -9.42 -3.93 -4.78
C GLN A 16 -10.32 -2.71 -4.54
N LYS A 17 -9.78 -1.64 -3.94
CA LYS A 17 -10.54 -0.44 -3.58
C LYS A 17 -9.87 0.84 -4.12
N PRO A 18 -9.54 0.93 -5.43
CA PRO A 18 -8.89 2.10 -6.02
C PRO A 18 -9.72 3.39 -5.84
N GLU A 19 -11.04 3.29 -5.66
CA GLU A 19 -11.94 4.40 -5.38
C GLU A 19 -11.66 5.15 -4.07
N LEU A 20 -10.91 4.55 -3.14
CA LEU A 20 -10.47 5.22 -1.90
C LEU A 20 -9.35 6.24 -2.15
N PHE A 21 -8.68 6.18 -3.30
CA PHE A 21 -7.53 7.01 -3.66
C PHE A 21 -7.97 8.24 -4.46
N SER A 22 -8.65 9.17 -3.77
CA SER A 22 -9.01 10.48 -4.34
C SER A 22 -7.78 11.35 -4.64
N ALA A 23 -7.96 12.44 -5.39
CA ALA A 23 -6.87 13.34 -5.78
C ALA A 23 -5.96 13.80 -4.62
N GLU A 24 -6.53 14.09 -3.45
CA GLU A 24 -5.77 14.48 -2.25
C GLU A 24 -4.91 13.31 -1.72
N VAL A 25 -5.50 12.11 -1.67
CA VAL A 25 -4.86 10.87 -1.22
C VAL A 25 -3.72 10.45 -2.16
N LEU A 26 -3.87 10.72 -3.46
CA LEU A 26 -2.87 10.34 -4.47
C LEU A 26 -1.55 11.10 -4.29
N ASN A 27 -1.58 12.33 -3.75
CA ASN A 27 -0.36 13.09 -3.47
C ASN A 27 0.46 12.42 -2.36
N ASP A 28 -0.22 11.94 -1.32
CA ASP A 28 0.40 11.12 -0.27
C ASP A 28 0.86 9.77 -0.82
N LEU A 29 0.10 9.18 -1.75
CA LEU A 29 0.46 7.91 -2.38
C LEU A 29 1.73 8.03 -3.22
N THR A 30 1.96 9.16 -3.89
CA THR A 30 3.23 9.45 -4.59
C THR A 30 4.41 9.53 -3.63
N ARG A 31 4.21 9.98 -2.39
CA ARG A 31 5.28 9.93 -1.38
C ARG A 31 5.61 8.48 -0.99
N LEU A 32 4.59 7.63 -0.86
CA LEU A 32 4.78 6.20 -0.60
C LEU A 32 5.48 5.49 -1.78
N GLU A 33 5.12 5.81 -3.02
CA GLU A 33 5.78 5.31 -4.22
C GLU A 33 7.30 5.58 -4.20
N ARG A 34 7.72 6.79 -3.80
CA ARG A 34 9.15 7.11 -3.69
C ARG A 34 9.87 6.25 -2.65
N VAL A 35 9.22 5.91 -1.54
CA VAL A 35 9.79 4.99 -0.55
C VAL A 35 9.95 3.60 -1.16
N LEU A 36 8.92 3.12 -1.89
CA LEU A 36 8.97 1.83 -2.58
C LEU A 36 10.14 1.76 -3.58
N ASP A 37 10.33 2.80 -4.40
CA ASP A 37 11.41 2.86 -5.37
C ASP A 37 12.80 2.96 -4.69
N ASN A 38 12.94 3.78 -3.64
CA ASN A 38 14.23 3.93 -2.93
C ASN A 38 14.64 2.66 -2.16
N SER A 39 13.66 1.86 -1.72
CA SER A 39 13.89 0.63 -0.95
C SER A 39 14.47 -0.54 -1.77
N GLU A 40 14.56 -0.42 -3.10
CA GLU A 40 15.04 -1.51 -3.98
C GLU A 40 16.48 -1.96 -3.68
N THR A 41 17.28 -1.08 -3.09
CA THR A 41 18.68 -1.37 -2.74
C THR A 41 18.87 -1.88 -1.30
N GLU A 42 17.81 -1.86 -0.50
CA GLU A 42 17.83 -2.30 0.90
C GLU A 42 17.82 -3.84 1.00
N SER A 43 18.26 -4.38 2.14
CA SER A 43 18.03 -5.79 2.44
C SER A 43 16.53 -6.06 2.58
N GLU A 44 16.09 -7.30 2.33
CA GLU A 44 14.64 -7.63 2.37
C GLU A 44 13.99 -7.27 3.72
N SER A 45 14.70 -7.52 4.83
CA SER A 45 14.19 -7.20 6.16
C SER A 45 14.07 -5.69 6.39
N GLU A 46 15.07 -4.91 5.97
CA GLU A 46 15.03 -3.45 6.08
C GLU A 46 13.93 -2.87 5.20
N ARG A 47 13.83 -3.36 3.96
CA ARG A 47 12.81 -2.99 2.99
C ARG A 47 11.40 -3.18 3.54
N ILE A 48 11.13 -4.33 4.15
CA ILE A 48 9.82 -4.64 4.75
C ILE A 48 9.49 -3.66 5.88
N GLU A 49 10.46 -3.35 6.75
CA GLU A 49 10.26 -2.40 7.85
C GLU A 49 10.02 -0.99 7.31
N SER A 50 10.91 -0.47 6.47
CA SER A 50 10.82 0.86 5.84
C SER A 50 9.47 1.08 5.14
N ILE A 51 9.03 0.11 4.36
CA ILE A 51 7.77 0.20 3.62
C ILE A 51 6.58 0.13 4.58
N SER A 52 6.62 -0.76 5.58
CA SER A 52 5.51 -0.87 6.52
C SER A 52 5.34 0.39 7.37
N GLU A 53 6.44 1.03 7.79
CA GLU A 53 6.43 2.33 8.46
C GLU A 53 5.83 3.41 7.55
N ALA A 54 6.25 3.46 6.29
CA ALA A 54 5.71 4.42 5.33
C ALA A 54 4.22 4.22 5.06
N ILE A 55 3.73 2.97 5.03
CA ILE A 55 2.29 2.66 4.93
C ILE A 55 1.55 3.16 6.17
N ILE A 56 2.11 2.97 7.36
CA ILE A 56 1.51 3.45 8.62
C ILE A 56 1.41 4.98 8.59
N GLU A 57 2.49 5.68 8.25
CA GLU A 57 2.50 7.15 8.11
C GLU A 57 1.45 7.63 7.08
N PHE A 58 1.35 6.94 5.94
CA PHE A 58 0.35 7.22 4.93
C PHE A 58 -1.08 7.04 5.49
N CYS A 59 -1.33 5.96 6.24
CA CYS A 59 -2.64 5.68 6.81
C CYS A 59 -3.03 6.68 7.91
N ASP A 60 -2.06 7.16 8.70
CA ASP A 60 -2.32 8.13 9.77
C ASP A 60 -2.92 9.44 9.26
N VAL A 61 -2.55 9.85 8.04
CA VAL A 61 -3.12 11.03 7.38
C VAL A 61 -4.29 10.70 6.45
N ASN A 62 -4.58 9.40 6.21
CA ASN A 62 -5.64 8.90 5.34
C ASN A 62 -6.64 8.00 6.11
N PRO A 63 -7.55 8.58 6.92
CA PRO A 63 -8.33 7.84 7.92
C PRO A 63 -9.30 6.80 7.33
N LYS A 64 -9.81 7.00 6.10
CA LYS A 64 -10.66 6.01 5.44
C LYS A 64 -9.90 4.73 5.09
N ILE A 65 -8.66 4.88 4.64
CA ILE A 65 -7.78 3.76 4.31
C ILE A 65 -7.30 3.08 5.60
N ASN A 66 -6.99 3.86 6.63
CA ASN A 66 -6.65 3.32 7.95
C ASN A 66 -7.78 2.48 8.57
N SER A 67 -9.04 2.95 8.48
CA SER A 67 -10.21 2.17 8.92
C SER A 67 -10.27 0.83 8.20
N GLN A 68 -10.11 0.85 6.88
CA GLN A 68 -10.14 -0.37 6.07
C GLN A 68 -9.01 -1.33 6.44
N LEU A 69 -7.80 -0.82 6.65
CA LEU A 69 -6.64 -1.60 7.07
C LEU A 69 -6.88 -2.26 8.43
N THR A 70 -7.45 -1.51 9.38
CA THR A 70 -7.77 -1.98 10.73
C THR A 70 -8.91 -3.00 10.73
N GLU A 71 -9.91 -2.83 9.88
CA GLU A 71 -11.00 -3.79 9.69
C GLU A 71 -10.45 -5.13 9.20
N MET A 72 -9.60 -5.13 8.17
CA MET A 72 -8.95 -6.34 7.64
C MET A 72 -8.05 -7.01 8.68
N ALA A 73 -7.33 -6.21 9.48
CA ALA A 73 -6.52 -6.70 10.59
C ALA A 73 -7.35 -7.41 11.67
N SER A 74 -8.60 -7.00 11.84
CA SER A 74 -9.53 -7.53 12.84
C SER A 74 -10.25 -8.80 12.38
N GLU A 75 -10.13 -9.17 11.11
CA GLU A 75 -10.75 -10.38 10.56
C GLU A 75 -9.89 -11.63 10.81
N PRO A 76 -10.36 -12.61 11.63
CA PRO A 76 -9.55 -13.78 12.00
C PRO A 76 -9.20 -14.67 10.81
N LYS A 77 -10.08 -14.74 9.81
CA LYS A 77 -9.92 -15.60 8.62
C LYS A 77 -8.84 -15.11 7.65
N LEU A 78 -8.61 -13.79 7.60
CA LEU A 78 -7.56 -13.20 6.78
C LEU A 78 -6.18 -13.33 7.46
N ASN A 79 -6.15 -13.39 8.78
CA ASN A 79 -4.91 -13.56 9.55
C ASN A 79 -4.32 -14.99 9.50
N GLU A 80 -5.13 -16.02 9.25
CA GLU A 80 -4.68 -17.44 9.24
C GLU A 80 -4.26 -17.96 7.86
N ASN A 81 -4.76 -17.38 6.77
CA ASN A 81 -4.55 -17.86 5.39
C ASN A 81 -3.50 -17.07 4.58
N GLN A 82 -2.84 -16.08 5.19
CA GLN A 82 -1.76 -15.38 4.52
C GLN A 82 -0.52 -16.27 4.50
N ASN A 83 -0.43 -17.11 3.46
CA ASN A 83 0.86 -17.47 2.91
C ASN A 83 1.55 -16.15 2.61
N LEU A 84 2.55 -15.82 3.41
CA LEU A 84 3.40 -14.66 3.21
C LEU A 84 4.20 -14.92 1.93
N GLU A 85 3.58 -14.67 0.79
CA GLU A 85 4.19 -14.97 -0.50
C GLU A 85 5.48 -14.15 -0.67
N GLU A 86 6.53 -14.80 -1.14
CA GLU A 86 7.70 -14.10 -1.67
C GLU A 86 7.19 -13.14 -2.75
N ASN A 87 7.63 -11.86 -2.70
CA ASN A 87 7.25 -10.75 -3.61
C ASN A 87 6.08 -9.82 -3.18
N GLN A 88 5.63 -9.82 -1.91
CA GLN A 88 4.62 -8.85 -1.44
C GLN A 88 4.93 -7.39 -1.76
N VAL A 89 6.20 -7.00 -1.63
CA VAL A 89 6.63 -5.63 -1.96
C VAL A 89 6.49 -5.34 -3.45
N GLU A 90 6.81 -6.31 -4.32
CA GLU A 90 6.64 -6.15 -5.76
C GLU A 90 5.16 -6.00 -6.14
N VAL A 91 4.29 -6.81 -5.54
CA VAL A 91 2.83 -6.69 -5.74
C VAL A 91 2.38 -5.28 -5.33
N LEU A 92 2.80 -4.82 -4.15
CA LEU A 92 2.46 -3.48 -3.68
C LEU A 92 2.97 -2.40 -4.65
N THR A 93 4.23 -2.45 -5.07
CA THR A 93 4.82 -1.50 -6.02
C THR A 93 4.02 -1.44 -7.31
N ASN A 94 3.66 -2.59 -7.87
CA ASN A 94 2.88 -2.67 -9.11
C ASN A 94 1.46 -2.12 -8.93
N SER A 95 0.82 -2.40 -7.79
CA SER A 95 -0.52 -1.90 -7.48
C SER A 95 -0.54 -0.38 -7.29
N VAL A 96 0.45 0.17 -6.58
CA VAL A 96 0.59 1.62 -6.38
C VAL A 96 0.80 2.34 -7.71
N LYS A 97 1.74 1.86 -8.53
CA LYS A 97 2.01 2.42 -9.87
C LYS A 97 0.76 2.42 -10.74
N ARG A 98 0.01 1.31 -10.76
CA ARG A 98 -1.24 1.21 -11.53
C ARG A 98 -2.29 2.25 -11.11
N VAL A 99 -2.47 2.48 -9.81
CA VAL A 99 -3.44 3.46 -9.30
C VAL A 99 -3.02 4.88 -9.69
N LEU A 100 -1.73 5.21 -9.52
CA LEU A 100 -1.18 6.50 -9.93
C LEU A 100 -1.32 6.72 -11.44
N ASP A 101 -0.89 5.77 -12.27
CA ASP A 101 -0.96 5.84 -13.74
C ASP A 101 -2.40 6.02 -14.23
N SER A 102 -3.34 5.25 -13.67
CA SER A 102 -4.76 5.32 -14.03
C SER A 102 -5.33 6.72 -13.77
N HIS A 103 -4.85 7.40 -12.74
CA HIS A 103 -5.30 8.76 -12.42
C HIS A 103 -4.59 9.81 -13.30
N PHE A 104 -3.27 9.71 -13.52
CA PHE A 104 -2.54 10.66 -14.36
C PHE A 104 -2.97 10.60 -15.85
N LEU A 105 -3.30 9.41 -16.36
CA LEU A 105 -3.83 9.25 -17.73
C LEU A 105 -5.24 9.84 -17.88
N ASN A 106 -6.09 9.75 -16.85
CA ASN A 106 -7.43 10.34 -16.89
C ASN A 106 -7.42 11.87 -16.82
N HIS A 107 -6.39 12.49 -16.23
CA HIS A 107 -6.20 13.94 -16.22
C HIS A 107 -5.63 14.53 -17.51
N SER A 108 -5.16 13.71 -18.46
CA SER A 108 -4.61 14.18 -19.74
C SER A 108 -5.68 14.39 -20.83
N ASN A 109 -6.96 14.16 -20.53
CA ASN A 109 -8.08 14.25 -21.48
C ASN A 109 -9.05 15.43 -21.22
N VAL A 110 -8.59 16.51 -20.55
CA VAL A 110 -9.39 17.74 -20.34
C VAL A 110 -8.68 18.95 -20.92
#